data_AF-A0A950AXN9-F1
#
_entry.id   AF-A0A950AXN9-F1
#
_cell.length_a   1.000
_cell.length_b   1.000
_cell.length_c   1.000
_cell.angle_alpha   90.00
_cell.angle_beta   90.00
_cell.angle_gamma   90.00
#
_symmetry.space_group_name_H-M   'P 1'
#
loop_
_entity.id
_entity.type
_entity.pdbx_description
1 polymer ?
#
loop_
_entity_poly.entity_id
_entity_poly.type
_entity_poly.pdbx_seq_one_letter_code
_entity_poly.pdbx_strand_id
1 'polypeptide(L)' 'ETGNSPLAKLLEAIRAAKEAGLTSSQIQRRVFKSHWKAARIKPLLASLVRSGLVRVVTSTPDGGGKPVTTWKAALD' A
#
# COMPACT_ATOMS: atom_id res chain seq x y z
N GLU A 1 -2.80 14.24 -18.01
CA GLU A 1 -3.73 14.20 -16.86
C GLU A 1 -3.39 13.03 -15.92
N THR A 2 -2.42 13.21 -15.02
CA THR A 2 -1.96 12.16 -14.08
C THR A 2 -2.84 12.04 -12.82
N GLY A 3 -3.89 12.86 -12.68
CA GLY A 3 -4.69 12.98 -11.45
C GLY A 3 -5.81 11.95 -11.25
N ASN A 4 -6.05 11.02 -12.19
CA ASN A 4 -7.24 10.15 -12.12
C ASN A 4 -6.99 8.64 -12.11
N SER A 5 -5.75 8.16 -12.29
CA SER A 5 -5.51 6.72 -12.22
C SER A 5 -5.42 6.23 -10.77
N PRO A 6 -6.27 5.28 -10.34
CA PRO A 6 -6.24 4.70 -8.99
C PRO A 6 -4.86 4.14 -8.60
N LEU A 7 -4.12 3.63 -9.59
CA LEU A 7 -2.79 3.06 -9.41
C LEU A 7 -1.73 4.14 -9.12
N ALA A 8 -1.82 5.28 -9.81
CA ALA A 8 -0.93 6.42 -9.57
C ALA A 8 -1.17 7.03 -8.18
N LYS A 9 -2.44 7.23 -7.79
CA LYS A 9 -2.80 7.70 -6.44
C LYS A 9 -2.29 6.77 -5.34
N LEU A 10 -2.42 5.47 -5.56
CA LEU A 10 -1.93 4.46 -4.63
C LEU A 10 -0.41 4.49 -4.49
N LEU A 11 0.31 4.55 -5.61
CA LEU A 11 1.76 4.66 -5.60
C LEU A 11 2.25 5.93 -4.91
N GLU A 12 1.64 7.08 -5.22
CA GLU A 12 1.96 8.37 -4.60
C GLU A 12 1.77 8.33 -3.09
N ALA A 13 0.65 7.76 -2.62
CA ALA A 13 0.39 7.62 -1.19
C ALA A 13 1.42 6.70 -0.49
N ILE A 14 1.81 5.59 -1.14
CA ILE A 14 2.83 4.68 -0.60
C ILE A 14 4.21 5.37 -0.58
N ARG A 15 4.55 6.15 -1.61
CA ARG A 15 5.79 6.95 -1.65
C ARG A 15 5.80 8.02 -0.56
N ALA A 16 4.68 8.71 -0.33
CA ALA A 16 4.55 9.71 0.72
C ALA A 16 4.75 9.11 2.14
N ALA A 17 4.43 7.82 2.31
CA ALA A 17 4.65 7.11 3.57
C ALA A 17 6.10 6.67 3.83
N LYS A 18 7.00 6.81 2.84
CA LYS A 18 8.44 6.50 2.93
C LYS A 18 8.70 5.14 3.60
N GLU A 19 9.62 5.11 4.56
CA GLU A 19 10.05 3.95 5.34
C GLU A 19 8.96 3.33 6.21
N ALA A 20 7.96 4.12 6.63
CA ALA A 20 6.85 3.61 7.44
C ALA A 20 5.91 2.71 6.62
N GLY A 21 5.75 3.01 5.34
CA GLY A 21 4.78 2.34 4.47
C GLY A 21 3.34 2.56 4.91
N LEU A 22 2.43 1.83 4.27
CA LEU A 22 1.00 1.85 4.60
C LEU A 22 0.47 0.44 4.75
N THR A 23 -0.45 0.22 5.69
CA THR A 23 -1.24 -1.03 5.78
C THR A 23 -2.44 -0.98 4.82
N SER A 24 -3.07 -2.13 4.57
CA SER A 24 -4.28 -2.21 3.73
C SER A 24 -5.40 -1.32 4.25
N SER A 25 -5.59 -1.26 5.57
CA SER A 25 -6.59 -0.40 6.21
C SER A 25 -6.26 1.08 6.05
N GLN A 26 -4.98 1.45 6.16
CA GLN A 26 -4.55 2.83 5.90
C GLN A 26 -4.72 3.21 4.44
N ILE A 27 -4.41 2.33 3.50
CA ILE A 27 -4.63 2.55 2.07
C ILE A 27 -6.11 2.78 1.79
N GLN A 28 -6.97 1.89 2.29
CA GLN A 28 -8.41 2.00 2.11
C GLN A 28 -8.95 3.32 2.67
N ARG A 29 -8.54 3.70 3.88
CA ARG A 29 -9.05 4.91 4.56
C ARG A 29 -8.46 6.21 3.98
N ARG A 30 -7.15 6.26 3.73
CA ARG A 30 -6.43 7.48 3.32
C ARG A 30 -6.47 7.73 1.83
N VAL A 31 -6.32 6.69 1.00
CA VAL A 31 -6.25 6.82 -0.46
C VAL A 31 -7.64 6.79 -1.08
N PHE A 32 -8.46 5.82 -0.65
CA PHE A 32 -9.75 5.54 -1.28
C PHE A 32 -10.95 5.98 -0.43
N LYS A 33 -10.74 6.69 0.68
CA LYS A 33 -11.79 7.19 1.59
C LYS A 33 -12.85 6.12 1.96
N SER A 34 -12.43 4.86 2.07
CA SER A 34 -13.29 3.69 2.30
C SER A 34 -14.32 3.37 1.20
N HIS A 35 -14.32 4.08 0.08
CA HIS A 35 -15.21 3.79 -1.06
C HIS A 35 -14.84 2.47 -1.76
N TRP A 36 -13.56 2.08 -1.68
CA TRP A 36 -13.07 0.85 -2.30
C TRP A 36 -12.88 -0.25 -1.26
N LYS A 37 -13.41 -1.43 -1.55
CA LYS A 37 -13.18 -2.63 -0.75
C LYS A 37 -11.80 -3.21 -1.01
N ALA A 38 -11.26 -3.94 -0.04
CA ALA A 38 -9.96 -4.62 -0.13
C ALA A 38 -9.81 -5.48 -1.40
N ALA A 39 -10.87 -6.15 -1.85
CA ALA A 39 -10.87 -6.96 -3.08
C ALA A 39 -10.51 -6.14 -4.34
N ARG A 40 -10.88 -4.85 -4.37
CA ARG A 40 -10.56 -3.94 -5.48
C ARG A 40 -9.16 -3.33 -5.36
N ILE A 41 -8.65 -3.19 -4.14
CA ILE A 41 -7.34 -2.61 -3.84
C ILE A 41 -6.21 -3.64 -4.05
N LYS A 42 -6.44 -4.90 -3.66
CA LYS A 42 -5.47 -6.01 -3.78
C LYS A 42 -4.85 -6.14 -5.18
N PRO A 43 -5.59 -6.17 -6.30
CA PRO A 43 -4.98 -6.30 -7.63
C PRO A 43 -4.12 -5.08 -8.01
N LEU A 44 -4.47 -3.87 -7.54
CA LEU A 44 -3.62 -2.69 -7.76
C LEU A 44 -2.30 -2.81 -7.01
N LEU A 45 -2.34 -3.24 -5.75
CA LEU A 45 -1.14 -3.49 -4.95
C LEU A 45 -0.27 -4.58 -5.58
N ALA A 46 -0.88 -5.68 -6.03
CA ALA A 46 -0.16 -6.75 -6.71
C ALA A 46 0.53 -6.26 -7.99
N SER A 47 -0.13 -5.39 -8.76
CA SER A 47 0.46 -4.77 -9.96
C SER A 47 1.69 -3.92 -9.60
N LEU A 48 1.58 -3.07 -8.56
CA LEU A 48 2.71 -2.25 -8.10
C LEU A 48 3.89 -3.08 -7.59
N VAL A 49 3.60 -4.20 -6.92
CA VAL A 49 4.62 -5.14 -6.44
C VAL A 49 5.29 -5.85 -7.61
N ARG A 50 4.52 -6.33 -8.58
CA ARG A 50 5.03 -6.98 -9.79
C ARG A 50 5.91 -6.05 -10.62
N SER A 51 5.57 -4.76 -10.68
CA SER A 51 6.38 -3.75 -11.36
C SER A 51 7.63 -3.31 -10.58
N GLY A 52 7.86 -3.84 -9.37
CA GLY A 52 9.00 -3.47 -8.53
C GLY A 52 8.92 -2.08 -7.92
N LEU A 53 7.79 -1.37 -8.04
CA LEU A 53 7.62 -0.01 -7.50
C LEU A 53 7.30 -0.01 -5.99
N VAL A 54 6.78 -1.12 -5.49
CA VAL A 54 6.36 -1.31 -4.11
C VAL A 54 6.85 -2.67 -3.63
N ARG A 55 7.31 -2.74 -2.38
CA ARG A 55 7.64 -3.98 -1.68
C ARG A 55 6.67 -4.23 -0.55
N VAL A 56 6.42 -5.51 -0.27
CA VAL A 56 5.59 -5.94 0.85
C VAL A 56 6.50 -6.31 2.00
N VAL A 57 6.28 -5.70 3.16
CA VAL A 57 7.00 -6.00 4.40
C VAL A 57 5.99 -6.51 5.41
N THR A 58 6.23 -7.71 5.93
CA THR A 58 5.43 -8.27 7.03
C THR A 58 6.29 -8.26 8.28
N SER A 59 5.86 -7.50 9.29
CA SER A 59 6.53 -7.44 10.58
C SER A 59 5.66 -8.14 11.62
N THR A 60 6.27 -9.06 12.37
CA THR A 60 5.63 -9.68 13.54
C THR A 60 6.09 -8.91 14.78
N PRO A 61 5.18 -8.33 15.57
CA PRO A 61 5.57 -7.67 16.80
C PRO A 61 6.14 -8.68 17.80
N ASP A 62 7.27 -8.33 18.41
CA ASP A 62 7.91 -9.08 19.49
C ASP A 62 6.94 -9.11 20.68
N GLY A 63 6.33 -10.26 20.95
CA GLY A 63 5.23 -10.39 21.92
C GLY A 63 4.00 -11.16 21.42
N GLY A 64 4.05 -11.76 20.23
CA GLY A 64 3.01 -12.69 19.76
C GLY A 64 1.76 -12.02 19.18
N GLY A 65 1.84 -10.74 18.84
CA GLY A 65 0.75 -10.05 18.12
C GLY A 65 0.60 -10.53 16.67
N LYS A 66 -0.54 -10.22 16.06
CA LYS A 66 -0.81 -10.59 14.66
C LYS A 66 0.21 -9.92 13.73
N PRO A 67 0.76 -10.65 12.74
CA PRO A 67 1.67 -10.07 11.78
C PRO A 67 1.00 -8.92 11.03
N VAL A 68 1.72 -7.81 10.89
CA VAL A 68 1.23 -6.61 10.19
C VAL A 68 1.94 -6.52 8.85
N THR A 69 1.15 -6.54 7.79
CA THR A 69 1.63 -6.32 6.42
C THR A 69 1.55 -4.84 6.07
N THR A 70 2.70 -4.28 5.68
CA THR A 70 2.84 -2.92 5.17
C THR A 70 3.40 -2.94 3.75
N TRP A 71 2.87 -2.04 2.93
CA TRP A 71 3.33 -1.79 1.57
C TRP A 71 4.21 -0.54 1.60
N LYS A 72 5.46 -0.69 1.18
CA LYS A 72 6.48 0.36 1.16
C LYS A 72 6.88 0.63 -0.27
N ALA A 73 7.22 1.87 -0.60
CA ALA A 73 7.86 2.14 -1.88
C ALA A 73 9.17 1.34 -1.96
N ALA A 74 9.46 0.76 -3.12
CA ALA A 74 10.82 0.37 -3.42
C ALA A 74 11.60 1.69 -3.56
N LEU A 75 12.52 1.93 -2.63
CA LEU A 75 13.48 3.01 -2.77
C LEU A 75 14.40 2.59 -3.91
N ASP A 76 14.52 3.46 -4.91
CA ASP A 76 15.57 3.39 -5.92
C ASP A 76 16.92 3.67 -5.24
#